data_AF-A0A843AW91-F1
#
_entry.id   AF-A0A843AW91-F1
#
_cell.length_a   1.000
_cell.length_b   1.000
_cell.length_c   1.000
_cell.angle_alpha   90.00
_cell.angle_beta   90.00
_cell.angle_gamma   90.00
#
_symmetry.space_group_name_H-M   'P 1'
#
loop_
_entity.id
_entity.type
_entity.pdbx_description
1 polymer ?
#
loop_
_entity_poly.entity_id
_entity_poly.type
_entity_poly.pdbx_seq_one_letter_code
_entity_poly.pdbx_strand_id
1 'polypeptide(L)'
;MEAEHEGMVLLDRILESDPAWSPKGSRADPYMGVDQWTKSWMWQHIRSFVLERDSHTCQICGDDAHEVQVHHIVWKSHNGSDHPRNLMVVCEHCHRQIHAKQVPLNMLY
;
A
#
# COMPACT_ATOMS: atom_id res chain seq x y z
N MET A 1 -12.80 1.95 21.27
CA MET A 1 -12.17 3.00 22.13
C MET A 1 -11.97 4.27 21.31
N GLU A 2 -11.63 5.40 21.92
CA GLU A 2 -11.44 6.70 21.22
C GLU A 2 -10.41 6.62 20.07
N ALA A 3 -9.27 5.97 20.31
CA ALA A 3 -8.21 5.73 19.32
C ALA A 3 -8.66 4.94 18.07
N GLU A 4 -9.56 3.96 18.23
CA GLU A 4 -10.14 3.21 17.10
C GLU A 4 -11.06 4.10 16.27
N HIS A 5 -11.85 4.94 16.93
CA HIS A 5 -12.75 5.85 16.24
C HIS A 5 -11.98 6.89 15.43
N GLU A 6 -10.92 7.47 15.99
CA GLU A 6 -10.02 8.40 15.29
C GLU A 6 -9.34 7.74 14.08
N GLY A 7 -8.84 6.51 14.26
CA GLY A 7 -8.26 5.71 13.19
C GLY A 7 -9.24 5.44 12.05
N MET A 8 -10.48 5.05 12.37
CA MET A 8 -11.54 4.83 11.37
C MET A 8 -11.85 6.11 10.60
N VAL A 9 -12.05 7.25 11.28
CA VAL A 9 -12.37 8.52 10.63
C VAL A 9 -11.27 8.98 9.68
N LEU A 10 -10.00 8.82 10.07
CA LEU A 10 -8.88 9.18 9.21
C LEU A 10 -8.74 8.22 8.02
N LEU A 11 -8.93 6.91 8.26
CA LEU A 11 -8.90 5.90 7.22
C LEU A 11 -10.00 6.15 6.17
N ASP A 12 -11.24 6.43 6.59
CA ASP A 12 -12.34 6.72 5.68
C ASP A 12 -12.02 7.91 4.78
N ARG A 13 -11.52 9.01 5.38
CA ARG A 13 -11.07 10.18 4.60
C ARG A 13 -9.98 9.84 3.59
N ILE A 14 -9.02 9.00 3.98
CA ILE A 14 -7.97 8.55 3.06
C ILE A 14 -8.62 7.74 1.95
N LEU A 15 -9.37 6.69 2.26
CA LEU A 15 -9.97 5.74 1.31
C LEU A 15 -11.07 6.35 0.42
N GLU A 16 -11.65 7.48 0.81
CA GLU A 16 -12.62 8.24 -0.01
C GLU A 16 -11.96 9.34 -0.86
N SER A 17 -10.69 9.69 -0.60
CA SER A 17 -10.04 10.84 -1.24
C SER A 17 -9.66 10.65 -2.72
N ASP A 18 -9.58 9.41 -3.20
CA ASP A 18 -9.16 9.11 -4.57
C ASP A 18 -9.98 7.97 -5.19
N PRO A 19 -11.05 8.25 -5.95
CA PRO A 19 -11.90 7.21 -6.52
C PRO A 19 -11.18 6.35 -7.57
N ALA A 20 -10.04 6.79 -8.10
CA ALA A 20 -9.29 6.01 -9.07
C ALA A 20 -8.37 4.97 -8.41
N TRP A 21 -8.00 5.17 -7.13
CA TRP A 21 -7.09 4.34 -6.33
C TRP A 21 -5.85 3.77 -7.04
N SER A 22 -5.42 4.46 -8.08
CA SER A 22 -4.37 3.98 -8.98
C SER A 22 -3.01 4.04 -8.26
N PRO A 23 -2.21 2.95 -8.31
CA PRO A 23 -0.91 2.88 -7.66
C PRO A 23 0.10 3.79 -8.37
N LYS A 24 0.14 5.08 -8.02
CA LYS A 24 1.02 6.08 -8.69
C LYS A 24 2.22 6.53 -7.86
N GLY A 25 2.36 6.00 -6.65
CA GLY A 25 3.34 6.47 -5.68
C GLY A 25 2.83 7.63 -4.82
N SER A 26 3.27 7.70 -3.57
CA SER A 26 2.96 8.80 -2.65
C SER A 26 4.04 8.96 -1.58
N ARG A 27 4.20 10.21 -1.12
CA ARG A 27 5.01 10.57 0.05
C ARG A 27 4.17 11.17 1.19
N ALA A 28 2.85 11.24 1.01
CA ALA A 28 1.94 11.78 2.03
C ALA A 28 1.81 10.76 3.17
N ASP A 29 2.11 11.17 4.40
CA ASP A 29 2.01 10.31 5.58
C ASP A 29 0.53 10.07 5.94
N PRO A 30 0.02 8.83 5.83
CA PRO A 30 -1.37 8.54 6.20
C PRO A 30 -1.60 8.53 7.73
N TYR A 31 -0.55 8.60 8.55
CA TYR A 31 -0.63 8.49 10.02
C TYR A 31 -0.41 9.82 10.73
N MET A 32 -0.59 10.94 10.04
CA MET A 32 -0.27 12.25 10.60
C MET A 32 -1.05 12.51 11.89
N GLY A 33 -0.31 12.60 13.01
CA GLY A 33 -0.86 12.97 14.32
C GLY A 33 -1.49 11.82 15.13
N VAL A 34 -1.39 10.56 14.69
CA VAL A 34 -1.94 9.41 15.45
C VAL A 34 -0.87 8.72 16.28
N ASP A 35 -1.28 8.04 17.35
CA ASP A 35 -0.39 7.26 18.20
C ASP A 35 0.06 5.93 17.53
N GLN A 36 1.00 5.23 18.17
CA GLN A 36 1.61 4.00 17.63
C GLN A 36 0.62 2.83 17.49
N TRP A 37 -0.38 2.73 18.37
CA TRP A 37 -1.42 1.70 18.30
C TRP A 37 -2.34 1.98 17.12
N THR A 38 -2.84 3.22 17.02
CA THR A 38 -3.71 3.67 15.93
C THR A 38 -3.01 3.51 14.58
N LYS A 39 -1.73 3.88 14.49
CA LYS A 39 -0.90 3.62 13.31
C LYS A 39 -0.85 2.14 12.93
N SER A 40 -0.62 1.24 13.89
CA SER A 40 -0.57 -0.20 13.63
C SER A 40 -1.92 -0.74 13.15
N TRP A 41 -3.01 -0.29 13.77
CA TRP A 41 -4.37 -0.63 13.38
C TRP A 41 -4.68 -0.14 11.96
N MET A 42 -4.36 1.13 11.64
CA MET A 42 -4.56 1.71 10.31
C MET A 42 -3.74 1.00 9.24
N TRP A 43 -2.48 0.61 9.53
CA TRP A 43 -1.65 -0.15 8.60
C TRP A 43 -2.32 -1.46 8.18
N GLN A 44 -2.91 -2.21 9.11
CA GLN A 44 -3.59 -3.46 8.77
C GLN A 44 -4.77 -3.22 7.81
N HIS A 45 -5.55 -2.17 8.03
CA HIS A 45 -6.69 -1.83 7.17
C HIS A 45 -6.25 -1.34 5.80
N ILE A 46 -5.24 -0.46 5.73
CA ILE A 46 -4.65 -0.03 4.46
C ILE A 46 -4.11 -1.24 3.67
N ARG A 47 -3.41 -2.16 4.35
CA ARG A 47 -2.90 -3.38 3.73
C ARG A 47 -4.02 -4.24 3.18
N SER A 48 -5.09 -4.47 3.95
CA SER A 48 -6.25 -5.23 3.49
C SER A 48 -6.94 -4.57 2.29
N PHE A 49 -7.15 -3.25 2.34
CA PHE A 49 -7.70 -2.49 1.22
C PHE A 49 -6.89 -2.67 -0.06
N VAL A 50 -5.55 -2.59 0.01
CA VAL A 50 -4.69 -2.76 -1.16
C VAL A 50 -4.76 -4.18 -1.72
N LEU A 51 -4.83 -5.20 -0.85
CA LEU A 51 -5.00 -6.59 -1.27
C LEU A 51 -6.34 -6.81 -1.99
N GLU A 52 -7.43 -6.24 -1.46
CA GLU A 52 -8.76 -6.31 -2.07
C GLU A 52 -8.82 -5.55 -3.39
N ARG A 53 -8.30 -4.31 -3.43
CA ARG A 53 -8.22 -3.47 -4.64
C ARG A 53 -7.55 -4.21 -5.79
N ASP A 54 -6.44 -4.86 -5.51
CA ASP A 54 -5.63 -5.57 -6.51
C ASP A 54 -6.11 -7.01 -6.72
N SER A 55 -7.26 -7.41 -6.16
CA SER A 55 -7.84 -8.75 -6.27
C SER A 55 -6.86 -9.87 -5.89
N HIS A 56 -5.99 -9.61 -4.90
CA HIS A 56 -4.91 -10.51 -4.49
C HIS A 56 -4.01 -10.98 -5.66
N THR A 57 -3.95 -10.20 -6.74
CA THR A 57 -3.23 -10.54 -7.97
C THR A 57 -1.95 -9.71 -8.07
N CYS A 58 -0.85 -10.35 -8.45
CA CYS A 58 0.41 -9.66 -8.68
C CYS A 58 0.25 -8.62 -9.80
N GLN A 59 0.48 -7.35 -9.48
CA GLN A 59 0.33 -6.23 -10.41
C GLN A 59 1.50 -6.11 -11.42
N ILE A 60 2.45 -7.05 -11.39
CA ILE A 60 3.55 -7.12 -12.37
C ILE A 60 3.31 -8.24 -13.39
N CYS A 61 3.04 -9.46 -12.92
CA CYS A 61 2.94 -10.63 -13.79
C CYS A 61 1.52 -11.20 -13.92
N GLY A 62 0.55 -10.70 -13.15
CA GLY A 62 -0.83 -11.18 -13.17
C GLY A 62 -1.07 -12.50 -12.42
N ASP A 63 -0.06 -13.02 -11.71
CA ASP A 63 -0.18 -14.27 -10.96
C ASP A 63 -0.97 -14.07 -9.65
N ASP A 64 -1.95 -14.94 -9.42
CA ASP A 64 -2.87 -14.96 -8.27
C ASP A 64 -2.82 -16.30 -7.49
N ALA A 65 -2.00 -17.26 -7.91
CA ALA A 65 -1.94 -18.60 -7.33
C ALA A 65 -1.01 -18.72 -6.11
N HIS A 66 -0.16 -17.71 -5.89
CA HIS A 66 0.87 -17.72 -4.84
C HIS A 66 0.60 -16.68 -3.76
N GLU A 67 1.25 -16.84 -2.60
CA GLU A 67 1.23 -15.80 -1.56
C GLU A 67 1.77 -14.47 -2.10
N VAL A 68 0.95 -13.42 -1.94
CA VAL A 68 1.26 -12.06 -2.37
C VAL A 68 1.60 -11.15 -1.20
N GLN A 69 2.35 -10.10 -1.49
CA GLN A 69 2.82 -9.10 -0.55
C GLN A 69 2.50 -7.69 -1.05
N VAL A 70 2.37 -6.74 -0.13
CA VAL A 70 2.21 -5.33 -0.47
C VAL A 70 3.60 -4.68 -0.55
N HIS A 71 3.88 -4.03 -1.68
CA HIS A 71 5.14 -3.37 -1.97
C HIS A 71 4.97 -1.86 -2.14
N HIS A 72 5.98 -1.10 -1.70
CA HIS A 72 6.04 0.36 -1.84
C HIS A 72 6.59 0.80 -3.21
N ILE A 73 5.81 1.56 -3.96
CA ILE A 73 6.18 2.07 -5.30
C ILE A 73 7.30 3.11 -5.18
N VAL A 74 7.10 4.13 -4.34
CA VAL A 74 8.18 4.97 -3.83
C VAL A 74 8.72 4.26 -2.59
N TRP A 75 9.97 3.83 -2.67
CA TRP A 75 10.69 3.16 -1.58
C TRP A 75 10.67 3.96 -0.28
N LYS A 76 10.60 3.27 0.87
CA LYS A 76 10.73 3.92 2.19
C LYS A 76 12.05 4.68 2.33
N SER A 77 13.14 4.16 1.77
CA SER A 77 14.45 4.84 1.73
C SER A 77 14.45 6.13 0.90
N HIS A 78 13.48 6.31 0.02
CA HIS A 78 13.25 7.52 -0.77
C HIS A 78 12.02 8.31 -0.30
N ASN A 79 11.71 8.18 1.00
CA ASN A 79 10.65 8.90 1.69
C ASN A 79 9.22 8.57 1.19
N GLY A 80 9.03 7.38 0.60
CA GLY A 80 7.71 6.88 0.26
C GLY A 80 6.92 6.45 1.50
N SER A 81 5.61 6.72 1.47
CA SER A 81 4.73 6.51 2.62
C SER A 81 3.95 5.21 2.54
N ASP A 82 3.27 4.85 3.62
CA ASP A 82 2.32 3.73 3.64
C ASP A 82 0.94 4.13 3.07
N HIS A 83 0.82 5.25 2.36
CA HIS A 83 -0.43 5.68 1.74
C HIS A 83 -0.85 4.66 0.66
N PRO A 84 -2.14 4.27 0.53
CA PRO A 84 -2.55 3.20 -0.40
C PRO A 84 -2.14 3.42 -1.88
N ARG A 85 -2.11 4.68 -2.33
CA ARG A 85 -1.57 5.06 -3.67
C ARG A 85 -0.09 4.74 -3.88
N ASN A 86 0.68 4.58 -2.81
CA ASN A 86 2.08 4.18 -2.85
C ASN A 86 2.28 2.67 -2.75
N LEU A 87 1.20 1.90 -2.70
CA LEU A 87 1.23 0.47 -2.43
C LEU A 87 0.65 -0.31 -3.60
N MET A 88 1.22 -1.49 -3.87
CA MET A 88 0.75 -2.44 -4.88
C MET A 88 0.97 -3.87 -4.41
N VAL A 89 0.12 -4.79 -4.87
CA VAL A 89 0.27 -6.22 -4.61
C VAL A 89 1.25 -6.83 -5.61
N VAL A 90 2.21 -7.62 -5.10
CA VAL A 90 3.19 -8.37 -5.90
C VAL A 90 3.38 -9.77 -5.34
N CYS A 91 3.64 -10.76 -6.20
CA CYS A 91 4.07 -12.08 -5.75
C CYS A 91 5.51 -12.04 -5.25
N GLU A 92 5.92 -13.06 -4.48
CA GLU A 92 7.27 -13.15 -3.92
C GLU A 92 8.38 -13.08 -4.99
N HIS A 93 8.14 -13.69 -6.16
CA HIS A 93 9.10 -13.69 -7.27
C HIS A 93 9.34 -12.28 -7.82
N CYS A 94 8.27 -11.55 -8.16
CA CYS A 94 8.37 -10.17 -8.62
C CYS A 94 8.92 -9.26 -7.53
N HIS A 95 8.55 -9.47 -6.26
CA HIS A 95 9.08 -8.70 -5.14
C HIS A 95 10.61 -8.82 -5.07
N ARG A 96 11.16 -10.03 -5.14
CA ARG A 96 12.63 -10.24 -5.18
C ARG A 96 13.28 -9.55 -6.37
N GLN A 97 12.67 -9.62 -7.56
CA GLN A 97 13.20 -8.97 -8.76
C GLN A 97 13.25 -7.44 -8.63
N ILE A 98 12.24 -6.83 -8.02
CA ILE A 98 12.22 -5.39 -7.73
C ILE A 98 13.41 -5.00 -6.84
N HIS A 99 13.63 -5.72 -5.73
CA HIS A 99 14.78 -5.48 -4.83
C HIS A 99 16.12 -5.75 -5.52
N ALA A 100 16.17 -6.70 -6.44
CA ALA A 100 17.34 -6.97 -7.27
C ALA A 100 17.53 -5.97 -8.43
N LYS A 101 16.65 -4.96 -8.58
CA LYS A 101 16.63 -3.97 -9.67
C LYS A 101 16.48 -4.58 -11.08
N GLN A 102 15.89 -5.76 -11.17
CA GLN A 102 15.65 -6.48 -12.43
C GLN A 102 14.34 -6.06 -13.11
N VAL A 103 13.42 -5.46 -12.35
CA VAL A 103 12.19 -4.87 -12.87
C VAL A 103 12.10 -3.42 -12.39
N PRO A 104 12.08 -2.42 -13.28
CA PRO A 104 11.83 -1.04 -12.88
C PRO A 104 10.34 -0.84 -12.59
N LEU A 105 10.02 -0.29 -11.41
CA LEU A 105 8.66 0.07 -11.00
C LEU A 105 8.03 1.13 -11.92
N ASN A 106 8.86 1.80 -12.73
CA ASN A 106 8.50 2.86 -13.67
C ASN A 106 7.73 2.35 -14.90
N MET A 107 7.53 1.03 -15.07
CA MET A 107 6.92 0.42 -16.26
C MET A 107 5.44 0.01 -16.09
N LEU A 108 4.79 0.34 -14.98
CA LEU A 108 3.44 -0.17 -14.67
C LEU A 108 2.30 0.84 -14.79
N TYR A 109 2.54 2.07 -15.25
CA TYR A 109 1.50 3.11 -15.35
C TYR A 109 1.67 3.99 -16.58
#